data_AF-A0A2H3K046-F1
#
_entry.id   AF-A0A2H3K046-F1
#
_cell.length_a   1.000
_cell.length_b   1.000
_cell.length_c   1.000
_cell.angle_alpha   90.00
_cell.angle_beta   90.00
_cell.angle_gamma   90.00
#
_symmetry.space_group_name_H-M   'P 1'
#
loop_
_entity.id
_entity.type
_entity.pdbx_description
1 polymer ?
#
loop_
_entity_poly.entity_id
_entity_poly.type
_entity_poly.pdbx_seq_one_letter_code
_entity_poly.pdbx_strand_id
1 'polypeptide(L)'
;MSSLAAPLIPSPYGPIRLPPGSTVVTDADEEVFLLYTDLAARKPVDGSTGFRGLGYADPHKDTLVLEFNIGNTLDSSLSESSAKKKSRKGSAHRVKENEQERTITIELAQDKTALRSRKGDTGSVVWRASVDFAQFVLSQYHTRAPNPLFDPVALRNAHVFELGAGTGLLGIVLSNIVARYTVTDIEPLVPLITKNLSLNLPRFSQPKPSPRRSKHSNTSSSSSDNSANVTAEVLDWITLHNAPAASREKLFAYPPVDLLLIVDCIYHPSLLPSLLTTINFLTTPERTAVFVMVELRAEDVVREFLERWLNLSSDGDWQIWSIGRIMDGPYAMWVGWKRHRQ
;
A
#
# COMPACT_ATOMS: atom_id res chain seq x y z
N MET A 1 -31.94 -0.66 -30.08
CA MET A 1 -31.39 -1.05 -28.76
C MET A 1 -29.89 -0.84 -28.84
N SER A 2 -29.43 0.32 -28.39
CA SER A 2 -28.02 0.72 -28.43
C SER A 2 -27.27 -0.05 -27.34
N SER A 3 -26.36 -0.93 -27.76
CA SER A 3 -25.37 -1.55 -26.89
C SER A 3 -24.49 -0.43 -26.31
N LEU A 4 -24.76 -0.02 -25.06
CA LEU A 4 -23.81 0.77 -24.27
C LEU A 4 -22.54 -0.06 -24.17
N ALA A 5 -21.52 0.35 -24.92
CA ALA A 5 -20.19 -0.22 -24.81
C ALA A 5 -19.76 -0.13 -23.34
N ALA A 6 -19.35 -1.25 -22.75
CA ALA A 6 -18.71 -1.24 -21.45
C ALA A 6 -17.58 -0.19 -21.49
N PRO A 7 -17.46 0.70 -20.48
CA PRO A 7 -16.42 1.72 -20.49
C PRO A 7 -15.07 1.01 -20.66
N LEU A 8 -14.40 1.31 -21.77
CA LEU A 8 -13.05 0.82 -22.06
C LEU A 8 -12.19 1.12 -20.84
N ILE A 9 -11.63 0.09 -20.22
CA ILE A 9 -10.63 0.24 -19.17
C ILE A 9 -9.52 1.09 -19.80
N PRO A 10 -9.35 2.37 -19.42
CA PRO A 10 -8.27 3.16 -19.98
C PRO A 10 -6.97 2.44 -19.66
N SER A 11 -6.02 2.44 -20.60
CA SER A 11 -4.66 1.96 -20.38
C SER A 11 -4.17 2.48 -19.03
N PRO A 12 -4.16 1.67 -17.95
CA PRO A 12 -4.09 2.23 -16.61
C PRO A 12 -2.65 2.65 -16.41
N TYR A 13 -2.45 3.96 -16.32
CA TYR A 13 -1.14 4.52 -16.08
C TYR A 13 -0.63 4.04 -14.71
N GLY A 14 0.69 3.94 -14.55
CA GLY A 14 1.29 3.38 -13.35
C GLY A 14 1.18 1.85 -13.25
N PRO A 15 1.54 1.25 -12.10
CA PRO A 15 1.69 -0.19 -11.98
C PRO A 15 0.42 -0.94 -11.55
N ILE A 16 -0.78 -0.33 -11.58
CA ILE A 16 -2.02 -0.97 -11.11
C ILE A 16 -2.76 -1.70 -12.22
N ARG A 17 -3.25 -2.90 -11.91
CA ARG A 17 -4.20 -3.67 -12.72
C ARG A 17 -5.53 -3.71 -11.98
N LEU A 18 -6.58 -3.17 -12.58
CA LEU A 18 -7.93 -3.23 -11.99
C LEU A 18 -8.38 -4.68 -11.85
N PRO A 19 -8.72 -5.15 -10.63
CA PRO A 19 -9.29 -6.47 -10.43
C PRO A 19 -10.60 -6.66 -11.21
N PRO A 20 -10.93 -7.90 -11.62
CA PRO A 20 -12.26 -8.20 -12.16
C PRO A 20 -13.36 -7.78 -11.18
N GLY A 21 -14.39 -7.09 -11.69
CA GLY A 21 -15.49 -6.57 -10.86
C GLY A 21 -15.23 -5.16 -10.29
N SER A 22 -14.12 -4.52 -10.63
CA SER A 22 -13.93 -3.10 -10.33
C SER A 22 -15.00 -2.25 -11.01
N THR A 23 -15.52 -1.24 -10.32
CA THR A 23 -16.58 -0.34 -10.81
C THR A 23 -16.15 1.11 -10.69
N VAL A 24 -16.65 1.97 -11.57
CA VAL A 24 -16.39 3.41 -11.49
C VAL A 24 -17.25 3.99 -10.36
N VAL A 25 -16.63 4.74 -9.47
CA VAL A 25 -17.35 5.52 -8.45
C VAL A 25 -17.82 6.81 -9.10
N THR A 26 -19.14 7.01 -9.14
CA THR A 26 -19.77 8.23 -9.65
C THR A 26 -20.54 9.01 -8.59
N ASP A 27 -20.89 8.34 -7.50
CA ASP A 27 -21.68 8.89 -6.40
C ASP A 27 -21.09 8.40 -5.07
N ALA A 28 -20.73 9.33 -4.20
CA ALA A 28 -20.11 9.02 -2.91
C ALA A 28 -21.10 8.39 -1.93
N ASP A 29 -22.37 8.79 -1.97
CA ASP A 29 -23.40 8.24 -1.09
C ASP A 29 -23.72 6.80 -1.46
N GLU A 30 -23.83 6.50 -2.76
CA GLU A 30 -24.05 5.13 -3.24
C GLU A 30 -22.89 4.20 -2.85
N GLU A 31 -21.64 4.61 -3.11
CA GLU A 31 -20.45 3.82 -2.77
C GLU A 31 -20.37 3.54 -1.26
N VAL A 32 -20.57 4.57 -0.43
CA VAL A 32 -20.53 4.44 1.03
C VAL A 32 -21.67 3.56 1.53
N PHE A 33 -22.88 3.74 0.99
CA PHE A 33 -24.03 2.90 1.34
C PHE A 33 -23.75 1.42 1.06
N LEU A 34 -23.18 1.10 -0.11
CA LEU A 34 -22.82 -0.26 -0.47
C LEU A 34 -21.75 -0.82 0.48
N LEU A 35 -20.68 -0.07 0.75
CA LEU A 35 -19.59 -0.49 1.63
C LEU A 35 -20.05 -0.76 3.07
N TYR A 36 -20.90 0.08 3.63
CA TYR A 36 -21.38 -0.08 5.01
C TYR A 36 -22.50 -1.13 5.14
N THR A 37 -23.34 -1.27 4.11
CA THR A 37 -24.31 -2.39 4.03
C THR A 37 -23.58 -3.73 3.98
N ASP A 38 -22.54 -3.79 3.14
CA ASP A 38 -21.65 -4.92 2.99
C ASP A 38 -20.94 -5.29 4.31
N LEU A 39 -20.43 -4.28 5.02
CA LEU A 39 -19.80 -4.42 6.33
C LEU A 39 -20.78 -4.94 7.39
N ALA A 40 -22.00 -4.41 7.43
CA ALA A 40 -23.04 -4.80 8.39
C ALA A 40 -23.55 -6.23 8.15
N ALA A 41 -23.54 -6.70 6.89
CA ALA A 41 -23.95 -8.06 6.54
C ALA A 41 -22.94 -9.14 6.99
N ARG A 42 -21.76 -8.76 7.47
CA ARG A 42 -20.71 -9.70 7.85
C ARG A 42 -21.04 -10.39 9.17
N LYS A 43 -21.01 -11.73 9.16
CA LYS A 43 -21.02 -12.52 10.39
C LYS A 43 -19.61 -12.50 11.01
N PRO A 44 -19.46 -12.38 12.34
CA PRO A 44 -18.16 -12.53 12.99
C PRO A 44 -17.58 -13.90 12.64
N VAL A 45 -16.35 -13.94 12.13
CA VAL A 45 -15.76 -15.16 11.57
C VAL A 45 -15.44 -16.20 12.64
N ASP A 46 -15.37 -15.87 13.94
CA ASP A 46 -14.84 -16.84 14.93
C ASP A 46 -15.31 -16.68 16.37
N GLY A 47 -16.57 -16.30 16.66
CA GLY A 47 -17.09 -16.25 18.04
C GLY A 47 -16.35 -15.31 19.02
N SER A 48 -15.23 -14.72 18.60
CA SER A 48 -14.63 -13.54 19.15
C SER A 48 -15.56 -12.38 18.82
N THR A 49 -15.82 -11.54 19.82
CA THR A 49 -16.49 -10.27 19.60
C THR A 49 -15.75 -9.59 18.44
N GLY A 50 -16.46 -9.22 17.37
CA GLY A 50 -15.89 -8.61 16.15
C GLY A 50 -15.24 -7.23 16.37
N PHE A 51 -14.81 -6.94 17.59
CA PHE A 51 -14.18 -5.71 18.02
C PHE A 51 -12.67 -5.81 17.78
N ARG A 52 -12.19 -5.31 16.63
CA ARG A 52 -10.76 -5.17 16.27
C ARG A 52 -10.03 -4.07 17.08
N GLY A 53 -10.54 -3.65 18.24
CA GLY A 53 -9.94 -2.61 19.07
C GLY A 53 -9.74 -1.29 18.31
N LEU A 54 -8.74 -0.51 18.74
CA LEU A 54 -8.36 0.76 18.11
C LEU A 54 -7.69 0.60 16.74
N GLY A 55 -7.35 -0.62 16.30
CA GLY A 55 -6.82 -0.87 14.95
C GLY A 55 -5.31 -1.02 14.82
N TYR A 56 -4.52 -0.74 15.86
CA TYR A 56 -3.06 -0.93 15.82
C TYR A 56 -2.63 -2.30 16.36
N ALA A 57 -1.48 -2.81 15.88
CA ALA A 57 -1.12 -4.23 15.90
C ALA A 57 -0.87 -4.85 17.30
N ASP A 58 -0.15 -4.17 18.19
CA ASP A 58 0.05 -4.62 19.58
C ASP A 58 0.28 -3.41 20.51
N PRO A 59 -0.57 -3.21 21.54
CA PRO A 59 -0.47 -2.09 22.48
C PRO A 59 0.53 -2.24 23.61
N HIS A 60 1.20 -3.38 23.75
CA HIS A 60 2.01 -3.66 24.93
C HIS A 60 3.51 -3.53 24.68
N LYS A 61 3.97 -3.61 23.43
CA LYS A 61 5.40 -3.60 23.10
C LYS A 61 5.86 -2.30 22.45
N ASP A 62 7.10 -1.90 22.69
CA ASP A 62 7.72 -0.75 22.00
C ASP A 62 8.41 -1.18 20.70
N THR A 63 8.67 -2.49 20.57
CA THR A 63 9.18 -3.13 19.36
C THR A 63 8.24 -4.27 18.96
N LEU A 64 7.84 -4.27 17.70
CA LEU A 64 7.03 -5.32 17.08
C LEU A 64 7.88 -6.15 16.14
N VAL A 65 7.66 -7.47 16.19
CA VAL A 65 8.20 -8.41 15.20
C VAL A 65 7.02 -8.88 14.37
N LEU A 66 7.01 -8.52 13.09
CA LEU A 66 6.00 -8.89 12.12
C LEU A 66 6.55 -9.98 11.23
N GLU A 67 5.74 -11.01 10.98
CA GLU A 67 6.10 -12.13 10.12
C GLU A 67 5.16 -12.17 8.92
N PHE A 68 5.73 -12.11 7.72
CA PHE A 68 5.01 -12.20 6.46
C PHE A 68 5.31 -13.54 5.80
N ASN A 69 4.31 -14.41 5.70
CA ASN A 69 4.48 -15.73 5.13
C ASN A 69 4.24 -15.68 3.62
N ILE A 70 5.27 -16.02 2.85
CA ILE A 70 5.24 -16.11 1.39
C ILE A 70 5.22 -17.59 1.02
N GLY A 71 4.03 -18.11 0.73
CA GLY A 71 3.77 -19.52 0.41
C GLY A 71 2.27 -19.75 0.23
N ASN A 72 1.89 -20.72 -0.60
CA ASN A 72 0.52 -20.91 -1.14
C ASN A 72 -0.61 -20.66 -0.13
N THR A 73 -1.34 -19.56 -0.31
CA THR A 73 -2.72 -19.39 0.19
C THR A 73 -3.71 -20.14 -0.72
N LEU A 74 -3.46 -21.42 -0.93
CA LEU A 74 -4.42 -22.38 -1.46
C LEU A 74 -4.37 -23.56 -0.48
N ASP A 75 -5.47 -23.81 0.24
CA ASP A 75 -5.68 -24.84 1.29
C ASP A 75 -5.32 -24.51 2.75
N SER A 76 -5.91 -23.47 3.35
CA SER A 76 -6.14 -23.46 4.81
C SER A 76 -7.63 -23.60 5.22
N SER A 77 -8.56 -23.80 4.28
CA SER A 77 -10.00 -23.92 4.58
C SER A 77 -10.62 -25.30 4.39
N LEU A 78 -9.84 -26.37 4.17
CA LEU A 78 -10.38 -27.74 4.10
C LEU A 78 -9.45 -28.75 4.79
N SER A 79 -9.47 -28.81 6.13
CA SER A 79 -9.11 -30.06 6.82
C SER A 79 -9.80 -30.21 8.18
N GLU A 80 -11.10 -30.48 8.15
CA GLU A 80 -11.72 -31.31 9.18
C GLU A 80 -12.51 -32.47 8.55
N SER A 81 -12.34 -33.65 9.17
CA SER A 81 -13.05 -34.93 9.02
C SER A 81 -12.55 -35.97 7.98
N SER A 82 -11.57 -36.76 8.45
CA SER A 82 -11.61 -38.24 8.57
C SER A 82 -12.12 -39.14 7.41
N ALA A 83 -11.23 -40.01 6.89
CA ALA A 83 -11.53 -41.46 6.74
C ALA A 83 -10.28 -42.31 6.40
N LYS A 84 -10.10 -43.40 7.15
CA LYS A 84 -9.15 -44.49 6.89
C LYS A 84 -9.50 -45.23 5.59
N LYS A 85 -8.51 -45.52 4.73
CA LYS A 85 -8.47 -46.73 3.90
C LYS A 85 -7.05 -47.06 3.41
N LYS A 86 -6.63 -48.31 3.61
CA LYS A 86 -5.40 -48.93 3.10
C LYS A 86 -5.59 -49.37 1.64
N SER A 87 -4.63 -49.12 0.74
CA SER A 87 -3.94 -50.15 -0.07
C SER A 87 -2.94 -49.59 -1.12
N ARG A 88 -1.69 -50.06 -1.01
CA ARG A 88 -0.71 -50.52 -2.02
C ARG A 88 -0.39 -49.74 -3.33
N LYS A 89 0.90 -49.34 -3.39
CA LYS A 89 1.96 -49.45 -4.46
C LYS A 89 1.71 -48.88 -5.87
N GLY A 90 2.57 -47.92 -6.25
CA GLY A 90 2.93 -47.58 -7.63
C GLY A 90 3.87 -46.36 -7.68
N SER A 91 5.14 -46.59 -8.01
CA SER A 91 6.22 -45.59 -8.04
C SER A 91 6.11 -44.63 -9.23
N ALA A 92 6.22 -43.32 -8.98
CA ALA A 92 6.82 -42.35 -9.89
C ALA A 92 7.41 -41.21 -9.05
N HIS A 93 8.71 -41.28 -8.81
CA HIS A 93 9.45 -40.25 -8.07
C HIS A 93 9.66 -39.04 -8.98
N ARG A 94 8.65 -38.17 -9.06
CA ARG A 94 8.82 -36.80 -9.55
C ARG A 94 9.31 -35.98 -8.37
N VAL A 95 10.59 -35.61 -8.39
CA VAL A 95 11.18 -34.66 -7.44
C VAL A 95 10.37 -33.36 -7.57
N LYS A 96 9.47 -33.11 -6.63
CA LYS A 96 8.91 -31.77 -6.41
C LYS A 96 10.07 -30.94 -5.88
N GLU A 97 10.52 -29.96 -6.66
CA GLU A 97 11.35 -28.89 -6.12
C GLU A 97 10.60 -28.31 -4.90
N ASN A 98 11.29 -28.25 -3.76
CA ASN A 98 10.78 -27.65 -2.54
C ASN A 98 10.38 -26.19 -2.85
N GLU A 99 9.09 -25.90 -2.98
CA GLU A 99 8.55 -24.55 -2.79
C GLU A 99 8.75 -24.23 -1.30
N GLN A 100 9.94 -23.71 -0.97
CA GLN A 100 10.27 -23.31 0.39
C GLN A 100 9.35 -22.15 0.78
N GLU A 101 8.49 -22.39 1.76
CA GLU A 101 7.77 -21.37 2.51
C GLU A 101 8.78 -20.32 2.98
N ARG A 102 8.65 -19.10 2.47
CA ARG A 102 9.59 -18.01 2.75
C ARG A 102 8.92 -17.03 3.69
N THR A 103 9.39 -16.97 4.93
CA THR A 103 8.94 -15.95 5.88
C THR A 103 9.85 -14.72 5.78
N ILE A 104 9.25 -13.53 5.65
CA ILE A 104 9.93 -12.24 5.82
C ILE A 104 9.62 -11.73 7.22
N THR A 105 10.66 -11.55 8.03
CA THR A 105 10.51 -11.00 9.39
C THR A 105 10.97 -9.55 9.43
N ILE A 106 10.10 -8.67 9.92
CA ILE A 106 10.34 -7.23 10.05
C ILE A 106 10.29 -6.84 11.52
N GLU A 107 11.28 -6.07 11.96
CA GLU A 107 11.33 -5.52 13.32
C GLU A 107 11.04 -4.02 13.27
N LEU A 108 9.97 -3.56 13.93
CA LEU A 108 9.57 -2.15 13.97
C LEU A 108 9.60 -1.61 15.39
N ALA A 109 10.21 -0.45 15.58
CA ALA A 109 9.94 0.38 16.73
C ALA A 109 8.62 1.15 16.55
N GLN A 110 7.91 1.36 17.65
CA GLN A 110 6.75 2.23 17.77
C GLN A 110 6.82 3.04 19.08
N ASP A 111 6.13 4.18 19.12
CA ASP A 111 6.06 5.06 20.28
C ASP A 111 4.59 5.19 20.73
N LYS A 112 4.19 4.40 21.73
CA LYS A 112 2.82 4.44 22.28
C LYS A 112 2.58 5.64 23.19
N THR A 113 3.65 6.23 23.74
CA THR A 113 3.54 7.40 24.60
C THR A 113 3.16 8.60 23.74
N ALA A 114 3.81 8.75 22.58
CA ALA A 114 3.45 9.72 21.56
C ALA A 114 1.97 9.67 21.17
N LEU A 115 1.44 8.48 20.85
CA LEU A 115 0.03 8.26 20.47
C LEU A 115 -0.95 8.87 21.49
N ARG A 116 -0.59 8.90 22.78
CA ARG A 116 -1.42 9.42 23.86
C ARG A 116 -1.12 10.87 24.24
N SER A 117 0.10 11.33 23.97
CA SER A 117 0.60 12.61 24.48
C SER A 117 0.68 13.71 23.41
N ARG A 118 0.85 13.34 22.14
CA ARG A 118 0.91 14.28 21.01
C ARG A 118 -0.46 14.37 20.35
N LYS A 119 -1.08 15.54 20.44
CA LYS A 119 -2.38 15.80 19.81
C LYS A 119 -2.27 15.60 18.30
N GLY A 120 -3.12 14.71 17.77
CA GLY A 120 -3.16 14.41 16.33
C GLY A 120 -2.13 13.37 15.86
N ASP A 121 -1.29 12.84 16.75
CA ASP A 121 -0.38 11.75 16.40
C ASP A 121 -1.15 10.42 16.40
N THR A 122 -1.26 9.83 15.21
CA THR A 122 -1.76 8.47 15.02
C THR A 122 -0.70 7.57 14.39
N GLY A 123 0.36 8.12 13.79
CA GLY A 123 1.35 7.38 13.02
C GLY A 123 2.49 6.78 13.85
N SER A 124 2.58 7.09 15.14
CA SER A 124 3.63 6.54 16.01
C SER A 124 3.48 5.05 16.34
N VAL A 125 2.38 4.40 15.93
CA VAL A 125 2.11 2.96 16.10
C VAL A 125 1.81 2.27 14.77
N VAL A 126 1.97 0.94 14.74
CA VAL A 126 1.70 0.15 13.53
C VAL A 126 0.21 -0.11 13.38
N TRP A 127 -0.40 0.39 12.31
CA TRP A 127 -1.79 0.10 11.95
C TRP A 127 -1.92 -1.25 11.27
N ARG A 128 -2.97 -2.00 11.65
CA ARG A 128 -3.23 -3.34 11.10
C ARG A 128 -3.51 -3.31 9.59
N ALA A 129 -4.13 -2.25 9.09
CA ALA A 129 -4.34 -2.04 7.66
C ALA A 129 -3.03 -2.14 6.85
N SER A 130 -1.94 -1.50 7.33
CA SER A 130 -0.63 -1.57 6.68
C SER A 130 -0.02 -2.97 6.73
N VAL A 131 -0.25 -3.73 7.81
CA VAL A 131 0.22 -5.12 7.94
C VAL A 131 -0.54 -6.05 6.98
N ASP A 132 -1.87 -5.98 7.00
CA ASP A 132 -2.74 -6.80 6.15
C ASP A 132 -2.46 -6.48 4.66
N PHE A 133 -2.24 -5.21 4.32
CA PHE A 133 -1.86 -4.77 2.96
C PHE A 133 -0.46 -5.26 2.55
N ALA A 134 0.55 -5.14 3.43
CA ALA A 134 1.89 -5.65 3.16
C ALA A 134 1.88 -7.16 2.86
N GLN A 135 1.16 -7.95 3.67
CA GLN A 135 1.00 -9.39 3.46
C GLN A 135 0.33 -9.70 2.13
N PHE A 136 -0.74 -8.97 1.79
CA PHE A 136 -1.46 -9.12 0.52
C PHE A 136 -0.55 -8.87 -0.69
N VAL A 137 0.16 -7.74 -0.72
CA VAL A 137 1.03 -7.36 -1.85
C VAL A 137 2.20 -8.33 -2.00
N LEU A 138 2.88 -8.69 -0.90
CA LEU A 138 3.97 -9.66 -0.92
C LEU A 138 3.50 -11.03 -1.44
N SER A 139 2.36 -11.50 -0.97
CA SER A 139 1.78 -12.77 -1.41
C SER A 139 1.55 -12.75 -2.92
N GLN A 140 0.82 -11.75 -3.44
CA GLN A 140 0.53 -11.66 -4.88
C GLN A 140 1.79 -11.57 -5.73
N TYR A 141 2.77 -10.76 -5.30
CA TYR A 141 4.00 -10.53 -6.06
C TYR A 141 4.88 -11.78 -6.14
N HIS A 142 5.06 -12.49 -5.02
CA HIS A 142 5.96 -13.64 -4.96
C HIS A 142 5.34 -14.95 -5.45
N THR A 143 4.03 -15.15 -5.23
CA THR A 143 3.31 -16.33 -5.75
C THR A 143 2.95 -16.20 -7.23
N ARG A 144 3.21 -15.03 -7.84
CA ARG A 144 2.81 -14.69 -9.22
C ARG A 144 1.33 -14.95 -9.44
N ALA A 145 0.50 -14.37 -8.56
CA ALA A 145 -0.94 -14.47 -8.67
C ALA A 145 -1.39 -14.13 -10.11
N PRO A 146 -2.39 -14.84 -10.67
CA PRO A 146 -2.78 -14.66 -12.07
C PRO A 146 -3.30 -13.24 -12.36
N ASN A 147 -3.98 -12.64 -11.39
CA ASN A 147 -4.52 -11.27 -11.46
C ASN A 147 -4.00 -10.46 -10.26
N PRO A 148 -2.71 -10.08 -10.23
CA PRO A 148 -2.16 -9.31 -9.13
C PRO A 148 -2.67 -7.86 -9.24
N LEU A 149 -2.91 -7.20 -8.11
CA LEU A 149 -3.31 -5.79 -8.06
C LEU A 149 -2.24 -4.89 -8.70
N PHE A 150 -0.98 -5.20 -8.43
CA PHE A 150 0.16 -4.51 -9.05
C PHE A 150 0.80 -5.38 -10.12
N ASP A 151 0.98 -4.82 -11.31
CA ASP A 151 1.78 -5.42 -12.37
C ASP A 151 3.23 -5.59 -11.89
N PRO A 152 3.76 -6.82 -11.77
CA PRO A 152 5.09 -7.03 -11.19
C PRO A 152 6.23 -6.39 -11.99
N VAL A 153 6.07 -6.21 -13.31
CA VAL A 153 7.10 -5.63 -14.18
C VAL A 153 7.08 -4.11 -14.08
N ALA A 154 5.90 -3.50 -14.14
CA ALA A 154 5.75 -2.06 -13.96
C ALA A 154 6.13 -1.65 -12.53
N LEU A 155 5.71 -2.43 -11.52
CA LEU A 155 6.00 -2.15 -10.11
C LEU A 155 7.52 -2.11 -9.84
N ARG A 156 8.29 -3.06 -10.40
CA ARG A 156 9.76 -3.09 -10.30
C ARG A 156 10.46 -1.84 -10.85
N ASN A 157 9.81 -1.15 -11.79
CA ASN A 157 10.34 0.06 -12.42
C ASN A 157 9.72 1.34 -11.84
N ALA A 158 8.73 1.20 -10.95
CA ALA A 158 7.95 2.32 -10.43
C ALA A 158 8.68 3.09 -9.33
N HIS A 159 8.47 4.40 -9.33
CA HIS A 159 8.61 5.24 -8.15
C HIS A 159 7.29 5.21 -7.36
N VAL A 160 7.35 4.62 -6.17
CA VAL A 160 6.25 4.60 -5.21
C VAL A 160 6.43 5.73 -4.21
N PHE A 161 5.37 6.49 -3.96
CA PHE A 161 5.32 7.56 -2.99
C PHE A 161 4.22 7.25 -1.96
N GLU A 162 4.53 7.24 -0.67
CA GLU A 162 3.58 6.91 0.39
C GLU A 162 3.30 8.15 1.24
N LEU A 163 2.02 8.47 1.42
CA LEU A 163 1.54 9.51 2.32
C LEU A 163 1.12 8.90 3.66
N GLY A 164 1.54 9.53 4.77
CA GLY A 164 1.09 9.14 6.11
C GLY A 164 1.57 7.75 6.49
N ALA A 165 2.86 7.47 6.23
CA ALA A 165 3.44 6.15 6.37
C ALA A 165 3.54 5.63 7.83
N GLY A 166 3.34 6.52 8.81
CA GLY A 166 3.43 6.23 10.23
C GLY A 166 4.79 5.67 10.63
N THR A 167 4.86 4.36 10.81
CA THR A 167 6.09 3.65 11.19
C THR A 167 7.01 3.33 10.00
N GLY A 168 6.55 3.50 8.76
CA GLY A 168 7.31 3.22 7.55
C GLY A 168 7.35 1.75 7.11
N LEU A 169 6.42 0.92 7.62
CA LEU A 169 6.36 -0.52 7.32
C LEU A 169 6.33 -0.81 5.81
N LEU A 170 5.48 -0.14 5.04
CA LEU A 170 5.35 -0.41 3.61
C LEU A 170 6.62 -0.03 2.85
N GLY A 171 7.26 1.08 3.20
CA GLY A 171 8.58 1.44 2.67
C GLY A 171 9.65 0.37 2.89
N ILE A 172 9.65 -0.30 4.05
CA ILE A 172 10.56 -1.42 4.32
C ILE A 172 10.21 -2.61 3.44
N VAL A 173 8.94 -3.03 3.46
CA VAL A 173 8.48 -4.26 2.80
C VAL A 173 8.55 -4.17 1.28
N LEU A 174 8.10 -3.06 0.71
CA LEU A 174 7.93 -2.88 -0.72
C LEU A 174 9.20 -2.37 -1.42
N SER A 175 10.17 -1.82 -0.69
CA SER A 175 11.43 -1.32 -1.29
C SER A 175 12.12 -2.35 -2.19
N ASN A 176 12.05 -3.65 -1.89
CA ASN A 176 12.72 -4.69 -2.70
C ASN A 176 12.03 -5.04 -4.01
N ILE A 177 10.81 -4.54 -4.22
CA ILE A 177 9.99 -4.89 -5.37
C ILE A 177 9.66 -3.67 -6.23
N VAL A 178 10.29 -2.52 -5.95
CA VAL A 178 10.12 -1.24 -6.67
C VAL A 178 11.47 -0.62 -7.04
N ALA A 179 11.47 0.32 -7.99
CA ALA A 179 12.70 1.03 -8.37
C ALA A 179 13.09 2.09 -7.35
N ARG A 180 12.11 2.83 -6.83
CA ARG A 180 12.28 3.85 -5.79
C ARG A 180 11.06 3.88 -4.88
N TYR A 181 11.28 4.14 -3.60
CA TYR A 181 10.23 4.35 -2.62
C TYR A 181 10.47 5.63 -1.82
N THR A 182 9.54 6.57 -1.80
CA THR A 182 9.60 7.75 -0.93
C THR A 182 8.54 7.63 0.14
N VAL A 183 8.99 7.42 1.38
CA VAL A 183 8.16 7.27 2.59
C VAL A 183 7.98 8.65 3.21
N THR A 184 6.75 9.13 3.36
CA THR A 184 6.52 10.47 3.91
C THR A 184 5.55 10.51 5.07
N ASP A 185 5.83 11.43 6.00
CA ASP A 185 4.95 11.75 7.12
C ASP A 185 5.32 13.15 7.68
N ILE A 186 4.65 13.57 8.76
CA ILE A 186 4.98 14.78 9.51
C ILE A 186 6.36 14.67 10.16
N GLU A 187 7.01 15.82 10.35
CA GLU A 187 8.38 15.92 10.89
C GLU A 187 8.65 15.06 12.14
N PRO A 188 7.76 15.02 13.16
CA PRO A 188 7.98 14.19 14.34
C PRO A 188 8.11 12.68 14.08
N LEU A 189 7.59 12.16 12.97
CA LEU A 189 7.64 10.72 12.65
C LEU A 189 8.82 10.32 11.78
N VAL A 190 9.44 11.25 11.06
CA VAL A 190 10.61 10.95 10.20
C VAL A 190 11.78 10.30 10.97
N PRO A 191 12.12 10.68 12.22
CA PRO A 191 13.12 9.97 13.01
C PRO A 191 12.75 8.51 13.29
N LEU A 192 11.48 8.21 13.57
CA LEU A 192 10.99 6.85 13.79
C LEU A 192 11.06 6.02 12.51
N ILE A 193 10.58 6.58 11.39
CA ILE A 193 10.65 5.95 10.07
C ILE A 193 12.11 5.63 9.71
N THR A 194 13.01 6.60 9.88
CA THR A 194 14.45 6.44 9.59
C THR A 194 15.07 5.33 10.44
N LYS A 195 14.74 5.28 11.73
CA LYS A 195 15.15 4.19 12.61
C LYS A 195 14.68 2.84 12.08
N ASN A 196 13.40 2.70 11.75
CA ASN A 196 12.82 1.46 11.25
C ASN A 196 13.41 1.03 9.91
N LEU A 197 13.67 1.95 8.98
CA LEU A 197 14.39 1.67 7.74
C LEU A 197 15.81 1.14 8.03
N SER A 198 16.56 1.82 8.89
CA SER A 198 17.95 1.43 9.22
C SER A 198 18.05 0.04 9.85
N LEU A 199 17.04 -0.37 10.64
CA LEU A 199 16.99 -1.67 11.30
C LEU A 199 16.79 -2.82 10.30
N ASN A 200 16.13 -2.56 9.17
CA ASN A 200 15.64 -3.61 8.28
C ASN A 200 16.35 -3.66 6.92
N LEU A 201 16.69 -2.52 6.30
CA LEU A 201 17.23 -2.47 4.93
C LEU A 201 18.54 -3.25 4.69
N PRO A 202 19.49 -3.35 5.66
CA PRO A 202 20.66 -4.20 5.49
C PRO A 202 20.32 -5.67 5.22
N ARG A 203 19.17 -6.16 5.71
CA ARG A 203 18.69 -7.54 5.51
C ARG A 203 18.05 -7.76 4.13
N PHE A 204 17.70 -6.68 3.46
CA PHE A 204 16.96 -6.67 2.21
C PHE A 204 17.83 -6.38 0.98
N SER A 205 18.99 -5.77 1.19
CA SER A 205 20.00 -5.56 0.17
C SER A 205 20.63 -6.89 -0.28
N GLN A 206 20.06 -7.55 -1.28
CA GLN A 206 20.75 -8.65 -1.95
C GLN A 206 22.05 -8.11 -2.59
N PRO A 207 23.20 -8.81 -2.48
CA PRO A 207 24.37 -8.45 -3.25
C PRO A 207 24.01 -8.59 -4.74
N LYS A 208 24.04 -7.47 -5.49
CA LYS A 208 23.92 -7.52 -6.95
C LYS A 208 25.01 -8.47 -7.48
N PRO A 209 24.70 -9.44 -8.36
CA PRO A 209 25.72 -10.29 -8.96
C PRO A 209 26.75 -9.38 -9.61
N SER A 210 27.99 -9.47 -9.15
CA SER A 210 29.09 -8.64 -9.62
C SER A 210 29.20 -8.81 -11.13
N PRO A 211 29.26 -7.72 -11.94
CA PRO A 211 29.63 -7.88 -13.34
C PRO A 211 31.00 -8.55 -13.37
N ARG A 212 31.13 -9.61 -14.18
CA ARG A 212 32.41 -10.30 -14.41
C ARG A 212 33.47 -9.25 -14.74
N ARG A 213 34.41 -9.03 -13.82
CA ARG A 213 35.52 -8.08 -13.98
C ARG A 213 36.29 -8.40 -15.27
N SER A 214 36.16 -7.54 -16.28
CA SER A 214 37.20 -7.40 -17.29
C SER A 214 38.42 -6.80 -16.58
N LYS A 215 39.52 -7.56 -16.50
CA LYS A 215 40.81 -7.04 -16.06
C LYS A 215 41.29 -6.01 -17.09
N HIS A 216 41.05 -4.72 -16.83
CA HIS A 216 41.91 -3.58 -17.17
C HIS A 216 41.15 -2.25 -17.01
N SER A 217 41.35 -1.57 -15.87
CA SER A 217 41.55 -0.12 -15.80
C SER A 217 41.83 0.28 -14.36
N ASN A 218 43.01 0.82 -14.10
CA ASN A 218 43.29 1.58 -12.89
C ASN A 218 42.60 2.94 -13.02
N THR A 219 41.58 3.19 -12.20
CA THR A 219 41.10 4.54 -11.94
C THR A 219 40.51 4.59 -10.55
N SER A 220 40.89 5.64 -9.84
CA SER A 220 40.67 5.93 -8.43
C SER A 220 39.21 5.82 -8.00
N SER A 221 39.03 5.11 -6.88
CA SER A 221 37.91 5.14 -5.94
C SER A 221 36.91 6.31 -6.10
N SER A 222 35.78 6.03 -6.75
CA SER A 222 34.49 6.51 -6.26
C SER A 222 33.79 5.32 -5.65
N SER A 223 33.63 5.32 -4.32
CA SER A 223 32.66 4.48 -3.63
C SER A 223 31.35 4.55 -4.42
N SER A 224 30.97 3.45 -5.08
CA SER A 224 29.66 3.35 -5.72
C SER A 224 28.65 3.49 -4.60
N ASP A 225 28.12 4.71 -4.47
CA ASP A 225 27.15 5.09 -3.47
C ASP A 225 25.97 4.15 -3.64
N ASN A 226 25.89 3.17 -2.73
CA ASN A 226 24.83 2.18 -2.72
C ASN A 226 23.63 2.90 -2.08
N SER A 227 23.16 3.97 -2.72
CA SER A 227 22.06 4.77 -2.21
C SER A 227 20.86 3.84 -2.10
N ALA A 228 20.35 3.70 -0.87
CA ALA A 228 19.15 2.92 -0.62
C ALA A 228 18.06 3.42 -1.57
N ASN A 229 17.33 2.51 -2.21
CA ASN A 229 16.25 2.89 -3.12
C ASN A 229 15.00 3.39 -2.38
N VAL A 230 15.09 3.55 -1.06
CA VAL A 230 14.04 4.09 -0.20
C VAL A 230 14.56 5.32 0.55
N THR A 231 13.79 6.40 0.54
CA THR A 231 14.05 7.63 1.29
C THR A 231 12.91 7.92 2.25
N ALA A 232 13.23 8.50 3.42
CA ALA A 232 12.25 9.02 4.37
C ALA A 232 12.30 10.54 4.32
N GLU A 233 11.16 11.19 4.08
CA GLU A 233 11.08 12.64 3.87
C GLU A 233 9.91 13.26 4.64
N VAL A 234 10.08 14.52 5.05
CA VAL A 234 9.01 15.28 5.69
C VAL A 234 8.01 15.72 4.63
N LEU A 235 6.73 15.42 4.83
CA LEU A 235 5.63 16.00 4.05
C LEU A 235 4.43 16.22 4.95
N ASP A 236 4.31 17.42 5.49
CA ASP A 236 3.10 17.87 6.16
C ASP A 236 2.10 18.41 5.12
N TRP A 237 0.98 17.72 4.97
CA TRP A 237 -0.07 18.07 4.02
C TRP A 237 -0.65 19.47 4.29
N ILE A 238 -0.75 19.88 5.56
CA ILE A 238 -1.27 21.21 5.92
C ILE A 238 -0.29 22.28 5.46
N THR A 239 1.01 22.06 5.67
CA THR A 239 2.05 22.97 5.19
C THR A 239 2.03 23.09 3.66
N LEU A 240 1.89 21.99 2.93
CA LEU A 240 1.75 22.03 1.46
C LEU A 240 0.48 22.74 1.02
N HIS A 241 -0.65 22.44 1.68
CA HIS A 241 -1.95 23.04 1.37
C HIS A 241 -1.92 24.56 1.54
N ASN A 242 -1.34 25.05 2.63
CA ASN A 242 -1.22 26.47 2.93
C ASN A 242 -0.16 27.20 2.09
N ALA A 243 0.76 26.48 1.44
CA ALA A 243 1.74 27.08 0.55
C ALA A 243 1.05 27.64 -0.72
N PRO A 244 1.44 28.83 -1.21
CA PRO A 244 0.94 29.37 -2.47
C PRO A 244 1.18 28.41 -3.63
N ALA A 245 0.19 28.22 -4.51
CA ALA A 245 0.27 27.27 -5.62
C ALA A 245 1.53 27.46 -6.49
N ALA A 246 1.87 28.72 -6.79
CA ALA A 246 3.04 29.08 -7.59
C ALA A 246 4.40 28.71 -6.96
N SER A 247 4.46 28.48 -5.64
CA SER A 247 5.68 28.09 -4.94
C SER A 247 5.77 26.61 -4.61
N ARG A 248 4.68 25.84 -4.75
CA ARG A 248 4.64 24.43 -4.32
C ARG A 248 5.71 23.59 -5.03
N GLU A 249 5.84 23.71 -6.34
CA GLU A 249 6.86 22.96 -7.12
C GLU A 249 8.30 23.30 -6.71
N LYS A 250 8.55 24.52 -6.23
CA LYS A 250 9.87 24.93 -5.74
C LYS A 250 10.15 24.44 -4.31
N LEU A 251 9.12 24.43 -3.47
CA LEU A 251 9.23 24.02 -2.05
C LEU A 251 9.22 22.50 -1.90
N PHE A 252 8.49 21.81 -2.77
CA PHE A 252 8.27 20.37 -2.73
C PHE A 252 8.63 19.79 -4.10
N ALA A 253 9.89 19.41 -4.26
CA ALA A 253 10.41 18.88 -5.52
C ALA A 253 10.66 17.37 -5.38
N TYR A 254 9.80 16.59 -6.02
CA TYR A 254 9.91 15.12 -6.03
C TYR A 254 10.11 14.60 -7.44
N PRO A 255 10.83 13.47 -7.61
CA PRO A 255 10.83 12.75 -8.87
C PRO A 255 9.40 12.35 -9.26
N PRO A 256 9.10 12.25 -10.57
CA PRO A 256 7.77 11.84 -11.02
C PRO A 256 7.28 10.55 -10.34
N VAL A 257 6.06 10.55 -9.83
CA VAL A 257 5.45 9.41 -9.10
C VAL A 257 4.67 8.52 -10.06
N ASP A 258 4.90 7.21 -9.99
CA ASP A 258 4.15 6.21 -10.78
C ASP A 258 3.00 5.61 -9.97
N LEU A 259 3.20 5.46 -8.66
CA LEU A 259 2.20 4.97 -7.71
C LEU A 259 2.20 5.82 -6.44
N LEU A 260 1.07 6.45 -6.13
CA LEU A 260 0.84 7.14 -4.87
C LEU A 260 0.02 6.21 -3.95
N LEU A 261 0.58 5.88 -2.78
CA LEU A 261 -0.05 5.04 -1.77
C LEU A 261 -0.59 5.89 -0.61
N ILE A 262 -1.86 5.66 -0.27
CA ILE A 262 -2.53 6.23 0.90
C ILE A 262 -3.20 5.07 1.63
N VAL A 263 -2.62 4.63 2.75
CA VAL A 263 -3.10 3.45 3.49
C VAL A 263 -3.47 3.86 4.90
N ASP A 264 -4.77 3.83 5.18
CA ASP A 264 -5.41 4.16 6.47
C ASP A 264 -5.20 5.60 6.96
N CYS A 265 -5.12 6.54 6.01
CA CYS A 265 -4.92 7.97 6.30
C CYS A 265 -6.21 8.78 6.46
N ILE A 266 -7.39 8.17 6.28
CA ILE A 266 -8.69 8.85 6.24
C ILE A 266 -9.43 8.57 7.55
N TYR A 267 -9.17 9.42 8.55
CA TYR A 267 -9.71 9.25 9.90
C TYR A 267 -10.22 10.54 10.56
N HIS A 268 -9.85 11.71 10.04
CA HIS A 268 -10.26 13.00 10.60
C HIS A 268 -10.65 14.01 9.50
N PRO A 269 -11.88 14.55 9.52
CA PRO A 269 -12.43 15.36 8.43
C PRO A 269 -11.61 16.63 8.15
N SER A 270 -11.02 17.25 9.19
CA SER A 270 -10.20 18.46 9.01
C SER A 270 -8.93 18.26 8.18
N LEU A 271 -8.50 17.02 7.95
CA LEU A 271 -7.31 16.72 7.16
C LEU A 271 -7.64 16.48 5.68
N LEU A 272 -8.90 16.23 5.33
CA LEU A 272 -9.30 15.86 3.96
C LEU A 272 -8.95 16.93 2.91
N PRO A 273 -9.15 18.24 3.15
CA PRO A 273 -8.76 19.26 2.17
C PRO A 273 -7.25 19.26 1.88
N SER A 274 -6.44 19.13 2.94
CA SER A 274 -4.98 19.10 2.82
C SER A 274 -4.50 17.82 2.15
N LEU A 275 -5.05 16.66 2.53
CA LEU A 275 -4.75 15.37 1.91
C LEU A 275 -5.06 15.40 0.41
N LEU A 276 -6.24 15.85 0.00
CA LEU A 276 -6.63 15.92 -1.41
C LEU A 276 -5.80 16.92 -2.21
N THR A 277 -5.37 18.02 -1.59
CA THR A 277 -4.43 18.95 -2.21
C THR A 277 -3.09 18.29 -2.48
N THR A 278 -2.58 17.50 -1.51
CA THR A 278 -1.34 16.73 -1.67
C THR A 278 -1.49 15.64 -2.73
N ILE A 279 -2.60 14.89 -2.73
CA ILE A 279 -2.91 13.89 -3.76
C ILE A 279 -2.90 14.55 -5.14
N ASN A 280 -3.56 15.69 -5.29
CA ASN A 280 -3.60 16.41 -6.56
C ASN A 280 -2.22 16.88 -7.01
N PHE A 281 -1.42 17.42 -6.08
CA PHE A 281 -0.09 17.95 -6.36
C PHE A 281 0.90 16.87 -6.80
N LEU A 282 0.87 15.69 -6.17
CA LEU A 282 1.78 14.58 -6.48
C LEU A 282 1.33 13.76 -7.71
N THR A 283 0.10 13.93 -8.16
CA THR A 283 -0.46 13.18 -9.28
C THR A 283 -0.13 13.86 -10.59
N THR A 284 0.75 13.24 -11.37
CA THR A 284 0.94 13.60 -12.78
C THR A 284 -0.20 12.97 -13.60
N PRO A 285 -1.01 13.78 -14.33
CA PRO A 285 -2.04 13.25 -15.20
C PRO A 285 -1.47 12.23 -16.17
N GLU A 286 -2.23 11.18 -16.45
CA GLU A 286 -1.83 10.14 -17.41
C GLU A 286 -0.48 9.48 -17.10
N ARG A 287 -0.12 9.41 -15.80
CA ARG A 287 1.09 8.74 -15.34
C ARG A 287 0.89 8.09 -13.97
N THR A 288 0.47 8.88 -12.99
CA THR A 288 0.39 8.43 -11.59
C THR A 288 -0.90 7.65 -11.37
N ALA A 289 -0.78 6.44 -10.82
CA ALA A 289 -1.90 5.73 -10.23
C ALA A 289 -2.01 6.09 -8.74
N VAL A 290 -3.19 6.46 -8.26
CA VAL A 290 -3.43 6.75 -6.84
C VAL A 290 -4.18 5.57 -6.23
N PHE A 291 -3.57 4.88 -5.27
CA PHE A 291 -4.20 3.81 -4.52
C PHE A 291 -4.55 4.29 -3.10
N VAL A 292 -5.82 4.16 -2.74
CA VAL A 292 -6.33 4.50 -1.42
C VAL A 292 -6.91 3.24 -0.79
N MET A 293 -6.49 2.93 0.43
CA MET A 293 -7.09 1.89 1.26
C MET A 293 -7.44 2.48 2.62
N VAL A 294 -8.62 2.15 3.14
CA VAL A 294 -9.08 2.60 4.46
C VAL A 294 -9.70 1.45 5.23
N GLU A 295 -9.52 1.43 6.55
CA GLU A 295 -10.39 0.65 7.41
C GLU A 295 -11.70 1.41 7.66
N LEU A 296 -12.84 0.78 7.37
CA LEU A 296 -14.16 1.38 7.54
C LEU A 296 -14.49 1.57 9.02
N ARG A 297 -14.31 2.80 9.51
CA ARG A 297 -14.55 3.19 10.91
C ARG A 297 -15.52 4.36 11.06
N ALA A 298 -15.53 5.29 10.11
CA ALA A 298 -16.30 6.52 10.18
C ALA A 298 -16.94 6.82 8.83
N GLU A 299 -18.23 6.48 8.71
CA GLU A 299 -19.00 6.57 7.47
C GLU A 299 -18.97 7.98 6.86
N ASP A 300 -19.24 8.99 7.68
CA ASP A 300 -19.29 10.38 7.24
C ASP A 300 -17.94 10.89 6.72
N VAL A 301 -16.83 10.43 7.31
CA VAL A 301 -15.48 10.84 6.90
C VAL A 301 -15.11 10.22 5.54
N VAL A 302 -15.51 8.96 5.33
CA VAL A 302 -15.30 8.27 4.04
C VAL A 302 -16.15 8.92 2.95
N ARG A 303 -17.42 9.25 3.25
CA ARG A 303 -18.32 9.96 2.33
C ARG A 303 -17.74 11.31 1.94
N GLU A 304 -17.35 12.13 2.92
CA GLU A 304 -16.78 13.45 2.66
C GLU A 304 -15.49 13.36 1.83
N PHE A 305 -14.64 12.35 2.09
CA PHE A 305 -13.44 12.12 1.29
C PHE A 305 -13.77 11.84 -0.18
N LEU A 306 -14.66 10.88 -0.44
CA LEU A 306 -15.05 10.50 -1.80
C LEU A 306 -15.73 11.63 -2.54
N GLU A 307 -16.66 12.34 -1.89
CA GLU A 307 -17.35 13.50 -2.48
C GLU A 307 -16.34 14.56 -2.90
N ARG A 308 -15.39 14.91 -2.02
CA ARG A 308 -14.35 15.89 -2.34
C ARG A 308 -13.40 15.40 -3.42
N TRP A 309 -13.06 14.11 -3.46
CA TRP A 309 -12.17 13.55 -4.49
C TRP A 309 -12.84 13.53 -5.87
N LEU A 310 -14.12 13.14 -5.95
CA LEU A 310 -14.91 13.19 -7.19
C LEU A 310 -15.04 14.62 -7.73
N ASN A 311 -15.14 15.62 -6.85
CA ASN A 311 -15.27 17.02 -7.23
C ASN A 311 -13.92 17.74 -7.45
N LEU A 312 -12.80 17.08 -7.20
CA LEU A 312 -11.47 17.64 -7.38
C LEU A 312 -11.20 17.81 -8.88
N SER A 313 -11.31 19.01 -9.44
CA SER A 313 -11.23 19.21 -10.91
C SER A 313 -10.45 20.47 -11.33
N SER A 314 -9.55 20.94 -10.46
CA SER A 314 -8.81 22.20 -10.66
C SER A 314 -7.98 22.21 -11.95
N ASP A 315 -7.43 21.08 -12.34
CA ASP A 315 -6.40 20.95 -13.39
C ASP A 315 -6.40 19.56 -14.06
N GLY A 316 -7.54 18.88 -14.02
CA GLY A 316 -7.75 17.59 -14.68
C GLY A 316 -9.00 16.89 -14.14
N ASP A 317 -9.49 15.90 -14.89
CA ASP A 317 -10.67 15.12 -14.52
C ASP A 317 -10.25 13.81 -13.86
N TRP A 318 -10.83 13.52 -12.70
CA TRP A 318 -10.55 12.29 -11.96
C TRP A 318 -11.51 11.17 -12.35
N GLN A 319 -10.93 10.00 -12.56
CA GLN A 319 -11.68 8.75 -12.66
C GLN A 319 -11.30 7.87 -11.47
N ILE A 320 -12.26 7.64 -10.59
CA ILE A 320 -12.09 6.85 -9.36
C ILE A 320 -12.81 5.52 -9.55
N TRP A 321 -12.13 4.43 -9.19
CA TRP A 321 -12.65 3.07 -9.28
C TRP A 321 -12.66 2.42 -7.90
N SER A 322 -13.79 1.84 -7.53
CA SER A 322 -13.87 0.89 -6.43
C SER A 322 -13.35 -0.45 -6.94
N ILE A 323 -12.36 -1.03 -6.26
CA ILE A 323 -11.74 -2.30 -6.68
C ILE A 323 -12.32 -3.52 -5.96
N GLY A 324 -13.40 -3.31 -5.21
CA GLY A 324 -14.15 -4.36 -4.53
C GLY A 324 -13.35 -5.10 -3.46
N ARG A 325 -13.85 -6.29 -3.09
CA ARG A 325 -13.32 -7.10 -1.99
C ARG A 325 -12.16 -8.00 -2.46
N ILE A 326 -10.98 -7.42 -2.64
CA ILE A 326 -9.76 -8.20 -2.94
C ILE A 326 -8.97 -8.62 -1.69
N MET A 327 -9.33 -8.07 -0.52
CA MET A 327 -8.72 -8.37 0.77
C MET A 327 -9.78 -8.66 1.82
N ASP A 328 -9.47 -9.58 2.74
CA ASP A 328 -10.29 -9.83 3.91
C ASP A 328 -10.16 -8.70 4.93
N GLY A 329 -11.23 -8.46 5.69
CA GLY A 329 -11.29 -7.40 6.70
C GLY A 329 -12.13 -6.21 6.26
N PRO A 330 -12.41 -5.27 7.19
CA PRO A 330 -13.35 -4.17 6.97
C PRO A 330 -12.72 -3.03 6.14
N TYR A 331 -12.15 -3.37 4.99
CA TYR A 331 -11.42 -2.45 4.14
C TYR A 331 -12.26 -2.00 2.95
N ALA A 332 -12.14 -0.71 2.61
CA ALA A 332 -12.51 -0.18 1.31
C ALA A 332 -11.25 0.26 0.58
N MET A 333 -11.24 0.04 -0.73
CA MET A 333 -10.09 0.31 -1.58
C MET A 333 -10.54 0.96 -2.88
N TRP A 334 -9.85 2.02 -3.26
CA TRP A 334 -10.10 2.77 -4.48
C TRP A 334 -8.81 3.01 -5.25
N VAL A 335 -8.96 3.13 -6.56
CA VAL A 335 -7.90 3.56 -7.46
C VAL A 335 -8.35 4.77 -8.26
N GLY A 336 -7.57 5.84 -8.23
CA GLY A 336 -7.82 7.06 -8.98
C GLY A 336 -6.76 7.30 -10.04
N TRP A 337 -7.21 7.79 -11.20
CA TRP A 337 -6.34 8.39 -12.21
C TRP A 337 -6.87 9.78 -12.58
N LYS A 338 -5.94 10.69 -12.82
CA LYS A 338 -6.24 12.02 -13.34
C LYS A 338 -5.93 12.07 -14.84
N ARG A 339 -6.84 12.66 -15.61
CA ARG A 339 -6.65 12.94 -17.04
C ARG A 339 -6.46 14.43 -17.27
N HIS A 340 -5.80 14.80 -18.35
CA HIS A 340 -5.80 16.19 -18.78
C HIS A 340 -7.23 16.63 -19.12
N ARG A 341 -7.57 17.87 -18.76
CA ARG A 341 -8.81 18.48 -19.20
C ARG A 341 -8.72 18.66 -20.72
N GLN A 342 -9.68 18.10 -21.46
CA GLN A 342 -9.76 18.26 -22.92
C GLN A 342 -10.07 19.70 -23.32
#